data_AF-A0A165DDJ0-F1
#
_entry.id   AF-A0A165DDJ0-F1
#
_cell.length_a   1.000
_cell.length_b   1.000
_cell.length_c   1.000
_cell.angle_alpha   90.00
_cell.angle_beta   90.00
_cell.angle_gamma   90.00
#
_symmetry.space_group_name_H-M   'P 1'
#
loop_
_entity.id
_entity.type
_entity.pdbx_description
1 polymer ?
#
loop_
_entity_poly.entity_id
_entity_poly.type
_entity_poly.pdbx_seq_one_letter_code
_entity_poly.pdbx_strand_id
1 'polypeptide(L)'
;MSSAVSPENRAHTHNLWFLSILSWACTAGLAYIASQLPTFDSSSRTLLDSSGSWWTYRLAEPLLRWDSFHFSHIAQHGYVYEYEWAFLPGTPLVMRACANLLRLLRVGSSSGSDTVNLEQVLLGGSLAACLSGSVTTMYRLTLHHMRSPTLAFLAALLSLLPSSPATLRLAGYTEPFFTYLTYKGELPSQWFFAALFFALAGSFRSNGIMLSGFIIWGMLVEPFLSYQKITSRRILYTTILTALIFLPFVSHQYAAYRAFCKRDTVSAEWCFRVPPLIYSYVQAEYWNVGFLRYWTFQQLPNFLISAPVLLLLLSFSAYYMRHALIPRLLNLLHPKNSHTEDGSIAHPQAESPFLSPSLAPHAIHALLLTLLLLFAAHTQIILRLAASMPFTYWAAAWLIVEHPKWGKAWVAWSVIWGTISVVLWATFLPPA
;
A
#
# COMPACT_ATOMS: atom_id res chain seq x y z
N MET A 1 -4.67 28.97 9.11
CA MET A 1 -6.08 29.28 9.38
C MET A 1 -6.87 27.98 9.48
N SER A 2 -7.35 27.68 10.68
CA SER A 2 -8.20 26.52 10.98
C SER A 2 -9.58 26.77 10.37
N SER A 3 -9.80 26.34 9.13
CA SER A 3 -11.14 26.32 8.53
C SER A 3 -12.00 25.36 9.36
N ALA A 4 -13.08 25.86 9.96
CA ALA A 4 -14.08 25.02 10.60
C ALA A 4 -14.49 23.91 9.62
N VAL A 5 -14.30 22.64 10.03
CA VAL A 5 -14.69 21.49 9.22
C VAL A 5 -16.19 21.59 8.97
N SER A 6 -16.60 21.68 7.70
CA SER A 6 -18.01 21.79 7.33
C SER A 6 -18.83 20.67 7.97
N PRO A 7 -20.10 20.90 8.35
CA PRO A 7 -20.95 19.86 8.93
C PRO A 7 -21.01 18.59 8.07
N GLU A 8 -21.06 18.76 6.75
CA GLU A 8 -21.00 17.67 5.76
C GLU A 8 -19.71 16.84 5.87
N ASN A 9 -18.55 17.48 5.92
CA ASN A 9 -17.26 16.80 6.08
C ASN A 9 -17.19 16.00 7.39
N ARG A 10 -17.81 16.52 8.45
CA ARG A 10 -17.88 15.85 9.75
C ARG A 10 -18.77 14.60 9.68
N ALA A 11 -19.94 14.71 9.05
CA ALA A 11 -20.85 13.60 8.82
C ALA A 11 -20.21 12.49 7.97
N HIS A 12 -19.58 12.84 6.85
CA HIS A 12 -18.85 11.88 6.02
C HIS A 12 -17.74 11.16 6.80
N THR A 13 -16.94 11.90 7.56
CA THR A 13 -15.84 11.30 8.34
C THR A 13 -16.37 10.33 9.41
N HIS A 14 -17.45 10.68 10.10
CA HIS A 14 -18.08 9.81 11.09
C HIS A 14 -18.63 8.52 10.45
N ASN A 15 -19.36 8.65 9.34
CA ASN A 15 -19.90 7.52 8.60
C ASN A 15 -18.78 6.60 8.09
N LEU A 16 -17.71 7.15 7.52
CA LEU A 16 -16.58 6.37 7.03
C LEU A 16 -15.84 5.64 8.15
N TRP A 17 -15.73 6.24 9.33
CA TRP A 17 -15.14 5.56 10.49
C TRP A 17 -15.97 4.34 10.91
N PHE A 18 -17.29 4.52 11.05
CA PHE A 18 -18.21 3.43 11.37
C PHE A 18 -18.17 2.33 10.30
N LEU A 19 -18.25 2.70 9.01
CA LEU A 19 -18.19 1.75 7.90
C LEU A 19 -16.84 1.03 7.80
N SER A 20 -15.74 1.67 8.20
CA SER A 20 -14.43 1.02 8.24
C SER A 20 -14.38 -0.08 9.29
N ILE A 21 -14.93 0.16 10.48
CA ILE A 21 -15.03 -0.86 11.55
C ILE A 21 -15.98 -1.98 11.12
N LEU A 22 -17.12 -1.63 10.51
CA LEU A 22 -18.07 -2.61 10.00
C LEU A 22 -17.45 -3.49 8.91
N SER A 23 -16.74 -2.89 7.94
CA SER A 23 -16.02 -3.62 6.89
C SER A 23 -14.97 -4.56 7.46
N TRP A 24 -14.21 -4.12 8.48
CA TRP A 24 -13.26 -4.97 9.19
C TRP A 24 -13.97 -6.15 9.89
N ALA A 25 -15.05 -5.88 10.62
CA ALA A 25 -15.82 -6.92 11.32
C ALA A 25 -16.44 -7.93 10.36
N CYS A 26 -16.99 -7.48 9.22
CA CYS A 26 -17.49 -8.36 8.16
C CYS A 26 -16.37 -9.22 7.55
N THR A 27 -15.19 -8.63 7.30
CA THR A 27 -14.03 -9.37 6.77
C THR A 27 -13.55 -10.42 7.77
N ALA A 28 -13.44 -10.05 9.05
CA ALA A 28 -13.07 -10.97 10.14
C ALA A 28 -14.08 -12.09 10.31
N GLY A 29 -15.38 -11.77 10.31
CA GLY A 29 -16.46 -12.75 10.41
C GLY A 29 -16.48 -13.72 9.23
N LEU A 30 -16.33 -13.23 8.01
CA LEU A 30 -16.23 -14.07 6.82
C LEU A 30 -15.00 -14.98 6.88
N ALA A 31 -13.83 -14.45 7.25
CA ALA A 31 -12.61 -15.24 7.40
C ALA A 31 -12.77 -16.33 8.47
N TYR A 32 -13.42 -16.02 9.59
CA TYR A 32 -13.70 -16.97 10.67
C TYR A 32 -14.68 -18.08 10.24
N ILE A 33 -15.75 -17.74 9.52
CA ILE A 33 -16.70 -18.73 8.99
C ILE A 33 -15.99 -19.62 7.96
N ALA A 34 -15.23 -19.02 7.05
CA ALA A 34 -14.50 -19.75 6.02
C ALA A 34 -13.35 -20.61 6.58
N SER A 35 -12.79 -20.29 7.76
CA SER A 35 -11.74 -21.13 8.37
C SER A 35 -12.25 -22.48 8.91
N GLN A 36 -13.58 -22.66 8.98
CA GLN A 36 -14.19 -23.96 9.26
C GLN A 36 -14.13 -24.92 8.07
N LEU A 37 -13.86 -24.41 6.86
CA LEU A 37 -13.67 -25.24 5.68
C LEU A 37 -12.33 -25.98 5.76
N PRO A 38 -12.15 -27.08 4.99
CA PRO A 38 -10.86 -27.74 4.87
C PRO A 38 -9.78 -26.75 4.39
N THR A 39 -8.67 -26.67 5.10
CA THR A 39 -7.54 -25.85 4.70
C THR A 39 -6.65 -26.62 3.75
N PHE A 40 -6.13 -25.95 2.72
CA PHE A 40 -5.17 -26.53 1.78
C PHE A 40 -3.87 -26.94 2.49
N ASP A 41 -3.47 -26.17 3.50
CA ASP A 41 -2.29 -26.39 4.32
C ASP A 41 -2.65 -26.35 5.82
N SER A 42 -2.03 -27.21 6.65
CA SER A 42 -2.30 -27.32 8.08
C SER A 42 -1.27 -26.61 8.98
N SER A 43 -0.25 -25.97 8.41
CA SER A 43 0.89 -25.37 9.13
C SER A 43 0.45 -24.37 10.20
N SER A 44 -0.63 -23.60 9.93
CA SER A 44 -1.18 -22.67 10.92
C SER A 44 -1.69 -23.38 12.16
N ARG A 45 -2.28 -24.57 12.00
CA ARG A 45 -2.82 -25.37 13.11
C ARG A 45 -1.73 -26.09 13.90
N THR A 46 -0.59 -26.39 13.25
CA THR A 46 0.57 -27.01 13.89
C THR A 46 1.36 -26.03 14.74
N LEU A 47 1.48 -24.77 14.32
CA LEU A 47 2.26 -23.75 15.03
C LEU A 47 1.50 -23.05 16.16
N LEU A 48 0.17 -22.98 16.07
CA LEU A 48 -0.66 -22.36 17.10
C LEU A 48 -0.92 -23.35 18.24
N ASP A 49 -0.84 -22.87 19.47
CA ASP A 49 -0.99 -23.72 20.65
C ASP A 49 -2.48 -23.89 20.98
N SER A 50 -3.00 -25.09 20.72
CA SER A 50 -4.39 -25.44 21.04
C SER A 50 -4.66 -25.55 22.54
N SER A 51 -3.63 -25.58 23.39
CA SER A 51 -3.77 -25.65 24.86
C SER A 51 -4.04 -24.28 25.51
N GLY A 52 -3.88 -23.20 24.74
CA GLY A 52 -4.22 -21.84 25.14
C GLY A 52 -5.73 -21.58 25.20
N SER A 53 -6.12 -20.31 25.26
CA SER A 53 -7.55 -19.95 25.27
C SER A 53 -8.20 -20.29 23.93
N TRP A 54 -9.30 -21.05 23.97
CA TRP A 54 -10.02 -21.49 22.76
C TRP A 54 -10.38 -20.33 21.82
N TRP A 55 -10.83 -19.19 22.37
CA TRP A 55 -11.25 -18.05 21.55
C TRP A 55 -10.05 -17.31 20.93
N THR A 56 -8.90 -17.22 21.60
CA THR A 56 -7.70 -16.61 21.01
C THR A 56 -7.14 -17.47 19.89
N TYR A 57 -7.13 -18.78 20.07
CA TYR A 57 -6.76 -19.72 19.01
C TYR A 57 -7.65 -19.54 17.78
N ARG A 58 -8.97 -19.52 17.98
CA ARG A 58 -9.96 -19.41 16.90
C ARG A 58 -9.89 -18.09 16.13
N LEU A 59 -9.55 -16.98 16.80
CA LEU A 59 -9.35 -15.69 16.16
C LEU A 59 -7.97 -15.57 15.50
N ALA A 60 -6.93 -16.22 16.04
CA ALA A 60 -5.58 -16.16 15.52
C ALA A 60 -5.36 -17.09 14.30
N GLU A 61 -6.03 -18.24 14.25
CA GLU A 61 -5.88 -19.23 13.18
C GLU A 61 -6.02 -18.64 11.76
N PRO A 62 -7.09 -17.90 11.41
CA PRO A 62 -7.23 -17.32 10.07
C PRO A 62 -6.27 -16.15 9.79
N LEU A 63 -5.54 -15.64 10.79
CA LEU A 63 -4.59 -14.54 10.63
C LEU A 63 -3.20 -15.03 10.19
N LEU A 64 -2.86 -16.28 10.47
CA LEU A 64 -1.57 -16.88 10.12
C LEU A 64 -1.62 -17.50 8.71
N ARG A 65 -1.44 -16.68 7.67
CA ARG A 65 -1.38 -17.08 6.26
C ARG A 65 -0.27 -16.35 5.51
N TRP A 66 0.41 -17.06 4.60
CA TRP A 66 1.40 -16.50 3.67
C TRP A 66 2.48 -15.66 4.39
N ASP A 67 2.67 -14.39 4.00
CA ASP A 67 3.72 -13.50 4.54
C ASP A 67 3.63 -13.32 6.07
N SER A 68 2.47 -13.54 6.71
CA SER A 68 2.38 -13.42 8.17
C SER A 68 3.25 -14.43 8.90
N PHE A 69 3.57 -15.58 8.30
CA PHE A 69 4.51 -16.54 8.91
C PHE A 69 5.88 -15.88 9.12
N HIS A 70 6.35 -15.14 8.12
CA HIS A 70 7.60 -14.39 8.21
C HIS A 70 7.45 -13.22 9.20
N PHE A 71 6.37 -12.43 9.11
CA PHE A 71 6.19 -11.30 10.03
C PHE A 71 6.09 -11.74 11.50
N SER A 72 5.36 -12.80 11.80
CA SER A 72 5.20 -13.31 13.17
C SER A 72 6.48 -13.95 13.68
N HIS A 73 7.20 -14.71 12.84
CA HIS A 73 8.49 -15.29 13.21
C HIS A 73 9.52 -14.20 13.53
N ILE A 74 9.65 -13.17 12.67
CA ILE A 74 10.53 -12.03 12.92
C ILE A 74 10.08 -11.25 14.17
N ALA A 75 8.77 -11.12 14.41
CA ALA A 75 8.24 -10.47 15.60
C ALA A 75 8.59 -11.24 16.88
N GLN A 76 8.71 -12.57 16.86
CA GLN A 76 9.08 -13.36 18.04
C GLN A 76 10.60 -13.49 18.21
N HIS A 77 11.32 -13.85 17.14
CA HIS A 77 12.73 -14.29 17.21
C HIS A 77 13.72 -13.31 16.58
N GLY A 78 13.22 -12.26 15.90
CA GLY A 78 14.06 -11.42 15.05
C GLY A 78 14.40 -12.09 13.71
N TYR A 79 15.33 -11.52 12.97
CA TYR A 79 15.78 -12.08 11.68
C TYR A 79 16.73 -13.24 11.94
N VAL A 80 16.28 -14.46 11.62
CA VAL A 80 17.05 -15.69 11.80
C VAL A 80 17.48 -16.24 10.44
N TYR A 81 16.58 -16.22 9.45
CA TYR A 81 16.84 -16.80 8.13
C TYR A 81 17.15 -15.74 7.08
N GLU A 82 17.95 -16.11 6.07
CA GLU A 82 18.37 -15.18 5.00
C GLU A 82 17.18 -14.64 4.19
N TYR A 83 16.21 -15.50 3.85
CA TYR A 83 15.03 -15.08 3.08
C TYR A 83 14.15 -14.07 3.82
N GLU A 84 14.21 -14.01 5.15
CA GLU A 84 13.39 -13.08 5.95
C GLU A 84 13.76 -11.62 5.70
N TRP A 85 14.97 -11.35 5.22
CA TRP A 85 15.46 -10.01 4.95
C TRP A 85 14.78 -9.30 3.77
N ALA A 86 13.93 -10.00 3.00
CA ALA A 86 13.02 -9.34 2.07
C ALA A 86 11.86 -8.62 2.78
N PHE A 87 11.52 -9.04 4.00
CA PHE A 87 10.50 -8.39 4.81
C PHE A 87 11.15 -7.31 5.66
N LEU A 88 10.64 -6.09 5.58
CA LEU A 88 11.18 -4.95 6.31
C LEU A 88 10.62 -4.92 7.75
N PRO A 89 11.32 -4.26 8.71
CA PRO A 89 11.03 -4.41 10.14
C PRO A 89 9.75 -3.74 10.63
N GLY A 90 9.09 -2.88 9.85
CA GLY A 90 7.92 -2.12 10.27
C GLY A 90 6.77 -3.01 10.78
N THR A 91 6.33 -3.99 9.99
CA THR A 91 5.21 -4.88 10.38
C THR A 91 5.55 -5.73 11.61
N PRO A 92 6.71 -6.44 11.67
CA PRO A 92 7.09 -7.18 12.86
C PRO A 92 7.18 -6.32 14.13
N LEU A 93 7.70 -5.09 14.03
CA LEU A 93 7.80 -4.17 15.17
C LEU A 93 6.43 -3.78 15.71
N VAL A 94 5.47 -3.46 14.83
CA VAL A 94 4.09 -3.15 15.24
C VAL A 94 3.42 -4.37 15.88
N MET A 95 3.57 -5.54 15.27
CA MET A 95 3.02 -6.79 15.81
C MET A 95 3.57 -7.08 17.21
N ARG A 96 4.90 -6.97 17.41
CA ARG A 96 5.55 -7.14 18.72
C ARG A 96 5.08 -6.11 19.75
N ALA A 97 5.00 -4.83 19.37
CA ALA A 97 4.57 -3.75 20.27
C ALA A 97 3.12 -3.94 20.74
N CYS A 98 2.21 -4.25 19.82
CA CYS A 98 0.82 -4.52 20.14
C CYS A 98 0.65 -5.81 20.94
N ALA A 99 1.43 -6.86 20.66
CA ALA A 99 1.41 -8.08 21.43
C ALA A 99 1.86 -7.86 22.89
N ASN A 100 2.90 -7.04 23.10
CA ASN A 100 3.32 -6.63 24.44
C ASN A 100 2.21 -5.88 25.19
N LEU A 101 1.45 -5.02 24.50
CA LEU A 101 0.29 -4.34 25.07
C LEU A 101 -0.82 -5.33 25.44
N LEU A 102 -1.15 -6.29 24.57
CA LEU A 102 -2.14 -7.34 24.85
C LEU A 102 -1.72 -8.21 26.05
N ARG A 103 -0.43 -8.51 26.17
CA ARG A 103 0.16 -9.21 27.33
C ARG A 103 -0.05 -8.41 28.62
N LEU A 104 0.24 -7.10 28.61
CA LEU A 104 0.02 -6.22 29.78
C LEU A 104 -1.46 -6.17 30.19
N LEU A 105 -2.36 -6.24 29.21
CA LEU A 105 -3.81 -6.30 29.42
C LEU A 105 -4.33 -7.72 29.76
N ARG A 106 -3.45 -8.71 29.88
CA ARG A 106 -3.76 -10.13 30.15
C ARG A 106 -4.76 -10.75 29.18
N VAL A 107 -4.78 -10.27 27.93
CA VAL A 107 -5.65 -10.78 26.88
C VAL A 107 -5.15 -12.15 26.44
N GLY A 108 -5.95 -13.19 26.68
CA GLY A 108 -5.66 -14.55 26.21
C GLY A 108 -4.71 -15.38 27.08
N SER A 109 -4.23 -14.85 28.22
CA SER A 109 -3.33 -15.62 29.11
C SER A 109 -4.13 -16.49 30.08
N SER A 110 -4.03 -17.81 29.91
CA SER A 110 -4.37 -18.82 30.92
C SER A 110 -3.19 -19.16 31.84
N SER A 111 -1.95 -18.85 31.42
CA SER A 111 -0.72 -19.18 32.14
C SER A 111 0.16 -17.93 32.27
N GLY A 112 0.72 -17.70 33.47
CA GLY A 112 1.57 -16.56 33.81
C GLY A 112 2.97 -16.58 33.18
N SER A 113 3.07 -16.96 31.90
CA SER A 113 4.32 -16.90 31.13
C SER A 113 4.72 -15.44 30.91
N ASP A 114 5.99 -15.14 31.17
CA ASP A 114 6.58 -13.82 30.90
C ASP A 114 6.84 -13.57 29.40
N THR A 115 6.63 -14.55 28.52
CA THR A 115 6.90 -14.44 27.07
C THR A 115 5.64 -14.13 26.26
N VAL A 116 5.83 -13.46 25.12
CA VAL A 116 4.75 -13.11 24.20
C VAL A 116 4.39 -14.32 23.33
N ASN A 117 3.13 -14.75 23.39
CA ASN A 117 2.65 -15.91 22.62
C ASN A 117 2.33 -15.53 21.15
N LEU A 118 2.35 -16.52 20.26
CA LEU A 118 2.08 -16.32 18.82
C LEU A 118 0.67 -15.76 18.56
N GLU A 119 -0.34 -16.21 19.31
CA GLU A 119 -1.70 -15.68 19.20
C GLU A 119 -1.75 -14.18 19.49
N GLN A 120 -1.01 -13.71 20.51
CA GLN A 120 -0.95 -12.30 20.87
C GLN A 120 -0.26 -11.47 19.78
N VAL A 121 0.76 -12.02 19.12
CA VAL A 121 1.44 -11.39 17.97
C VAL A 121 0.46 -11.19 16.81
N LEU A 122 -0.31 -12.21 16.46
CA LEU A 122 -1.26 -12.17 15.36
C LEU A 122 -2.45 -11.25 15.66
N LEU A 123 -3.06 -11.38 16.84
CA LEU A 123 -4.15 -10.52 17.29
C LEU A 123 -3.71 -9.06 17.42
N GLY A 124 -2.50 -8.81 17.92
CA GLY A 124 -1.91 -7.48 18.00
C GLY A 124 -1.76 -6.83 16.62
N GLY A 125 -1.26 -7.59 15.64
CA GLY A 125 -1.19 -7.16 14.24
C GLY A 125 -2.56 -6.84 13.63
N SER A 126 -3.55 -7.70 13.87
CA SER A 126 -4.93 -7.50 13.37
C SER A 126 -5.60 -6.27 13.98
N LEU A 127 -5.44 -6.05 15.28
CA LEU A 127 -5.94 -4.88 15.99
C LEU A 127 -5.28 -3.60 15.44
N ALA A 128 -3.96 -3.62 15.24
CA ALA A 128 -3.25 -2.49 14.65
C ALA A 128 -3.70 -2.18 13.22
N ALA A 129 -3.98 -3.20 12.41
CA ALA A 129 -4.55 -3.05 11.07
C ALA A 129 -5.96 -2.44 11.10
N CYS A 130 -6.83 -2.89 12.01
CA CYS A 130 -8.17 -2.35 12.24
C CYS A 130 -8.15 -0.85 12.59
N LEU A 131 -7.22 -0.45 13.45
CA LEU A 131 -7.05 0.92 13.91
C LEU A 131 -6.37 1.84 12.87
N SER A 132 -5.91 1.29 11.75
CA SER A 132 -5.34 2.09 10.67
C SER A 132 -6.43 2.99 10.04
N GLY A 133 -6.35 4.30 10.25
CA GLY A 133 -7.32 5.28 9.75
C GLY A 133 -7.20 5.55 8.24
N SER A 134 -6.90 4.55 7.43
CA SER A 134 -6.61 4.70 6.00
C SER A 134 -7.80 5.26 5.21
N VAL A 135 -9.02 4.80 5.48
CA VAL A 135 -10.25 5.24 4.78
C VAL A 135 -10.59 6.71 5.04
N THR A 136 -10.51 7.17 6.30
CA THR A 136 -10.76 8.58 6.64
C THR A 136 -9.64 9.47 6.13
N THR A 137 -8.41 8.95 6.06
CA THR A 137 -7.28 9.66 5.43
C THR A 137 -7.47 9.75 3.91
N MET A 138 -7.99 8.71 3.27
CA MET A 138 -8.34 8.70 1.84
C MET A 138 -9.38 9.76 1.49
N TYR A 139 -10.41 9.91 2.34
CA TYR A 139 -11.39 11.00 2.19
C TYR A 139 -10.72 12.38 2.20
N ARG A 140 -9.87 12.64 3.20
CA ARG A 140 -9.18 13.93 3.31
C ARG A 140 -8.24 14.19 2.14
N LEU A 141 -7.52 13.16 1.70
CA LEU A 141 -6.60 13.24 0.57
C LEU A 141 -7.35 13.52 -0.74
N THR A 142 -8.44 12.80 -0.98
CA THR A 142 -9.27 13.02 -2.17
C THR A 142 -9.92 14.40 -2.13
N LEU A 143 -10.40 14.85 -0.97
CA LEU A 143 -10.94 16.20 -0.80
C LEU A 143 -9.89 17.28 -1.10
N HIS A 144 -8.63 17.05 -0.70
CA HIS A 144 -7.52 17.96 -1.01
C HIS A 144 -7.27 18.10 -2.51
N HIS A 145 -7.24 16.98 -3.24
CA HIS A 145 -6.92 16.95 -4.68
C HIS A 145 -8.09 17.31 -5.60
N MET A 146 -9.29 16.80 -5.31
CA MET A 146 -10.47 16.94 -6.16
C MET A 146 -11.43 18.06 -5.73
N ARG A 147 -11.26 18.61 -4.53
CA ARG A 147 -12.07 19.73 -3.97
C ARG A 147 -13.59 19.49 -3.96
N SER A 148 -14.01 18.22 -4.01
CA SER A 148 -15.42 17.82 -3.99
C SER A 148 -15.67 16.83 -2.84
N PRO A 149 -16.50 17.21 -1.84
CA PRO A 149 -16.87 16.32 -0.73
C PRO A 149 -17.54 15.03 -1.21
N THR A 150 -18.38 15.11 -2.24
CA THR A 150 -19.08 13.96 -2.82
C THR A 150 -18.12 12.97 -3.48
N LEU A 151 -17.16 13.46 -4.29
CA LEU A 151 -16.15 12.59 -4.91
C LEU A 151 -15.19 12.01 -3.87
N ALA A 152 -14.83 12.80 -2.85
CA ALA A 152 -14.03 12.34 -1.73
C ALA A 152 -14.72 11.22 -0.96
N PHE A 153 -16.02 11.35 -0.71
CA PHE A 153 -16.82 10.33 -0.06
C PHE A 153 -16.92 9.08 -0.93
N LEU A 154 -17.19 9.22 -2.24
CA LEU A 154 -17.22 8.11 -3.19
C LEU A 154 -15.90 7.34 -3.23
N ALA A 155 -14.76 8.01 -3.41
CA ALA A 155 -13.46 7.36 -3.45
C ALA A 155 -13.13 6.64 -2.12
N ALA A 156 -13.50 7.25 -0.98
CA ALA A 156 -13.34 6.62 0.32
C ALA A 156 -14.25 5.38 0.49
N LEU A 157 -15.49 5.41 0.01
CA LEU A 157 -16.37 4.24 0.00
C LEU A 157 -15.81 3.12 -0.90
N LEU A 158 -15.30 3.44 -2.08
CA LEU A 158 -14.66 2.46 -2.96
C LEU A 158 -13.41 1.86 -2.32
N SER A 159 -12.69 2.64 -1.49
CA SER A 159 -11.57 2.11 -0.74
C SER A 159 -11.97 1.01 0.25
N LEU A 160 -13.23 0.96 0.71
CA LEU A 160 -13.76 -0.13 1.54
C LEU A 160 -13.89 -1.47 0.79
N LEU A 161 -13.77 -1.46 -0.55
CA LEU A 161 -13.87 -2.64 -1.41
C LEU A 161 -12.52 -2.96 -2.12
N PRO A 162 -11.43 -3.21 -1.38
CA PRO A 162 -10.13 -3.49 -1.95
C PRO A 162 -10.12 -4.88 -2.59
N SER A 163 -9.20 -5.08 -3.53
CA SER A 163 -8.96 -6.37 -4.17
C SER A 163 -8.33 -7.43 -3.25
N SER A 164 -7.83 -7.04 -2.07
CA SER A 164 -7.34 -7.97 -1.04
C SER A 164 -7.70 -7.47 0.38
N PRO A 165 -8.96 -7.69 0.83
CA PRO A 165 -9.43 -7.22 2.14
C PRO A 165 -8.65 -7.81 3.31
N ALA A 166 -8.26 -9.08 3.22
CA ALA A 166 -7.56 -9.77 4.31
C ALA A 166 -6.20 -9.11 4.62
N THR A 167 -5.41 -8.80 3.60
CA THR A 167 -4.09 -8.16 3.78
C THR A 167 -4.21 -6.68 4.12
N LEU A 168 -5.20 -5.96 3.58
CA LEU A 168 -5.34 -4.51 3.83
C LEU A 168 -6.00 -4.18 5.16
N ARG A 169 -6.85 -5.06 5.72
CA ARG A 169 -7.65 -4.75 6.91
C ARG A 169 -7.55 -5.76 8.03
N LEU A 170 -7.49 -7.05 7.71
CA LEU A 170 -7.67 -8.09 8.72
C LEU A 170 -6.36 -8.49 9.38
N ALA A 171 -5.36 -8.92 8.61
CA ALA A 171 -4.14 -9.51 9.13
C ALA A 171 -3.06 -8.47 9.45
N GLY A 172 -2.11 -8.84 10.31
CA GLY A 172 -0.90 -8.08 10.60
C GLY A 172 0.05 -8.05 9.39
N TYR A 173 -0.28 -7.22 8.40
CA TYR A 173 0.41 -7.12 7.12
C TYR A 173 1.02 -5.74 6.91
N THR A 174 1.79 -5.56 5.84
CA THR A 174 2.43 -4.27 5.53
C THR A 174 1.43 -3.22 5.04
N GLU A 175 0.40 -3.67 4.33
CA GLU A 175 -0.54 -2.89 3.55
C GLU A 175 -1.32 -1.87 4.39
N PRO A 176 -1.92 -2.21 5.56
CA PRO A 176 -2.68 -1.25 6.36
C PRO A 176 -1.83 -0.04 6.78
N PHE A 177 -0.60 -0.33 7.24
CA PHE A 177 0.32 0.69 7.75
C PHE A 177 0.95 1.50 6.62
N PHE A 178 1.41 0.83 5.56
CA PHE A 178 1.97 1.49 4.38
C PHE A 178 0.95 2.44 3.74
N THR A 179 -0.30 2.00 3.60
CA THR A 179 -1.40 2.82 3.04
C THR A 179 -1.65 4.06 3.89
N TYR A 180 -1.83 3.87 5.21
CA TYR A 180 -2.09 4.99 6.12
C TYR A 180 -0.95 6.02 6.12
N LEU A 181 0.29 5.56 6.23
CA LEU A 181 1.46 6.44 6.27
C LEU A 181 1.70 7.14 4.94
N THR A 182 1.51 6.46 3.81
CA THR A 182 1.62 7.06 2.48
C THR A 182 0.58 8.17 2.29
N TYR A 183 -0.69 7.90 2.59
CA TYR A 183 -1.74 8.93 2.46
C TYR A 183 -1.48 10.11 3.40
N LYS A 184 -0.94 9.85 4.60
CA LYS A 184 -0.53 10.91 5.53
C LYS A 184 0.66 11.72 5.04
N GLY A 185 1.57 11.13 4.29
CA GLY A 185 2.71 11.81 3.67
C GLY A 185 2.34 12.64 2.46
N GLU A 186 1.23 12.33 1.79
CA GLU A 186 0.73 13.10 0.63
C GLU A 186 -0.15 14.30 1.01
N LEU A 187 -0.72 14.30 2.22
CA LEU A 187 -1.51 15.40 2.79
C LEU A 187 -0.76 16.65 3.33
N PRO A 188 0.49 16.60 3.84
CA PRO A 188 1.07 17.71 4.59
C PRO A 188 1.42 18.89 3.70
N SER A 189 1.21 20.10 4.21
CA SER A 189 1.72 21.34 3.59
C SER A 189 3.23 21.52 3.79
N GLN A 190 3.86 20.73 4.66
CA GLN A 190 5.27 20.83 5.00
C GLN A 190 6.03 19.57 4.55
N TRP A 191 7.01 19.77 3.68
CA TRP A 191 7.80 18.71 3.06
C TRP A 191 8.57 17.81 4.04
N PHE A 192 9.00 18.35 5.19
CA PHE A 192 9.67 17.56 6.23
C PHE A 192 8.78 16.45 6.80
N PHE A 193 7.54 16.79 7.19
CA PHE A 193 6.60 15.81 7.72
C PHE A 193 6.16 14.81 6.65
N ALA A 194 6.00 15.25 5.40
CA ALA A 194 5.76 14.36 4.26
C ALA A 194 6.87 13.31 4.13
N ALA A 195 8.14 13.74 4.13
CA ALA A 195 9.29 12.85 4.07
C ALA A 195 9.39 11.92 5.27
N LEU A 196 9.04 12.37 6.49
CA LEU A 196 9.00 11.52 7.67
C LEU A 196 7.95 10.42 7.55
N PHE A 197 6.73 10.75 7.12
CA PHE A 197 5.69 9.75 6.89
C PHE A 197 6.08 8.76 5.78
N PHE A 198 6.70 9.23 4.70
CA PHE A 198 7.20 8.36 3.63
C PHE A 198 8.37 7.47 4.07
N ALA A 199 9.28 7.97 4.91
CA ALA A 199 10.32 7.15 5.52
C ALA A 199 9.71 6.08 6.43
N LEU A 200 8.74 6.45 7.27
CA LEU A 200 8.02 5.47 8.09
C LEU A 200 7.31 4.42 7.21
N ALA A 201 6.64 4.83 6.12
CA ALA A 201 6.03 3.90 5.16
C ALA A 201 7.09 2.96 4.54
N GLY A 202 8.25 3.50 4.16
CA GLY A 202 9.39 2.76 3.63
C GLY A 202 9.99 1.74 4.61
N SER A 203 9.68 1.81 5.90
CA SER A 203 10.03 0.76 6.87
C SER A 203 9.12 -0.47 6.82
N PHE A 204 7.97 -0.39 6.15
CA PHE A 204 7.05 -1.52 5.96
C PHE A 204 7.27 -2.22 4.62
N ARG A 205 7.68 -1.48 3.58
CA ARG A 205 7.86 -2.04 2.23
C ARG A 205 8.99 -1.35 1.47
N SER A 206 9.74 -2.15 0.71
CA SER A 206 10.83 -1.68 -0.16
C SER A 206 10.35 -0.71 -1.26
N ASN A 207 9.14 -0.88 -1.79
CA ASN A 207 8.57 0.03 -2.79
C ASN A 207 8.30 1.45 -2.23
N GLY A 208 8.42 1.65 -0.91
CA GLY A 208 8.39 2.98 -0.29
C GLY A 208 9.48 3.93 -0.80
N ILE A 209 10.59 3.42 -1.37
CA ILE A 209 11.60 4.27 -2.00
C ILE A 209 11.03 5.10 -3.17
N MET A 210 10.00 4.59 -3.86
CA MET A 210 9.33 5.29 -4.95
C MET A 210 8.53 6.50 -4.47
N LEU A 211 8.23 6.61 -3.17
CA LEU A 211 7.52 7.76 -2.59
C LEU A 211 8.37 9.04 -2.62
N SER A 212 9.70 8.91 -2.78
CA SER A 212 10.59 10.04 -3.06
C SER A 212 10.16 10.83 -4.30
N GLY A 213 9.52 10.18 -5.27
CA GLY A 213 8.94 10.81 -6.45
C GLY A 213 7.96 11.92 -6.12
N PHE A 214 7.17 11.81 -5.04
CA PHE A 214 6.23 12.87 -4.62
C PHE A 214 6.97 14.13 -4.14
N ILE A 215 8.04 13.96 -3.37
CA ILE A 215 8.86 15.09 -2.89
C ILE A 215 9.57 15.75 -4.08
N ILE A 216 10.22 14.96 -4.94
CA ILE A 216 10.90 15.45 -6.14
C ILE A 216 9.91 16.17 -7.05
N TRP A 217 8.72 15.60 -7.25
CA TRP A 217 7.67 16.21 -8.07
C TRP A 217 7.27 17.58 -7.51
N GLY A 218 6.81 17.63 -6.26
CA GLY A 218 6.30 18.87 -5.68
C GLY A 218 7.36 19.94 -5.44
N MET A 219 8.61 19.55 -5.18
CA MET A 219 9.69 20.51 -4.89
C MET A 219 10.50 20.92 -6.11
N LEU A 220 10.62 20.10 -7.15
CA LEU A 220 11.47 20.40 -8.30
C LEU A 220 10.67 20.41 -9.60
N VAL A 221 9.91 19.36 -9.89
CA VAL A 221 9.22 19.22 -11.19
C VAL A 221 8.07 20.22 -11.33
N GLU A 222 7.15 20.28 -10.37
CA GLU A 222 5.97 21.16 -10.42
C GLU A 222 6.33 22.66 -10.50
N PRO A 223 7.30 23.18 -9.72
CA PRO A 223 7.81 24.55 -9.89
C PRO A 223 8.44 24.78 -11.25
N PHE A 224 9.22 23.81 -11.75
CA PHE A 224 9.84 23.89 -13.07
C PHE A 224 8.79 23.96 -14.19
N LEU A 225 7.77 23.10 -14.14
CA LEU A 225 6.63 23.13 -15.06
C LEU A 225 5.80 24.42 -14.96
N SER A 226 5.93 25.15 -13.85
CA SER A 226 5.26 26.43 -13.62
C SER A 226 6.18 27.63 -13.85
N TYR A 227 7.30 27.43 -14.56
CA TYR A 227 8.30 28.45 -14.88
C TYR A 227 8.91 29.17 -13.66
N GLN A 228 8.89 28.54 -12.49
CA GLN A 228 9.50 29.09 -11.28
C GLN A 228 11.01 28.77 -11.24
N LYS A 229 11.82 29.73 -10.81
CA LYS A 229 13.26 29.53 -10.61
C LYS A 229 13.52 28.57 -9.44
N ILE A 230 14.27 27.50 -9.69
CA ILE A 230 14.72 26.56 -8.66
C ILE A 230 16.03 27.06 -8.06
N THR A 231 16.06 27.27 -6.75
CA THR A 231 17.28 27.68 -6.03
C THR A 231 18.10 26.48 -5.57
N SER A 232 19.42 26.63 -5.46
CA SER A 232 20.33 25.57 -4.96
C SER A 232 19.96 25.09 -3.56
N ARG A 233 19.44 26.00 -2.71
CA ARG A 233 18.92 25.65 -1.37
C ARG A 233 17.73 24.69 -1.46
N ARG A 234 16.82 24.90 -2.42
CA ARG A 234 15.66 24.02 -2.64
C ARG A 234 16.11 22.64 -3.14
N ILE A 235 17.10 22.58 -4.02
CA ILE A 235 17.70 21.32 -4.49
C ILE A 235 18.33 20.57 -3.32
N LEU A 236 19.20 21.23 -2.54
CA LEU A 236 19.84 20.62 -1.38
C LEU A 236 18.81 20.10 -0.36
N TYR A 237 17.79 20.89 -0.05
CA TYR A 237 16.74 20.47 0.87
C TYR A 237 15.93 19.27 0.32
N THR A 238 15.62 19.27 -0.98
CA THR A 238 14.96 18.14 -1.64
C THR A 238 15.82 16.87 -1.57
N THR A 239 17.13 16.98 -1.77
CA THR A 239 18.08 15.86 -1.65
C THR A 239 18.10 15.30 -0.23
N ILE A 240 18.13 16.15 0.80
CA ILE A 240 18.09 15.73 2.22
C ILE A 240 16.78 14.98 2.51
N LEU A 241 15.64 15.52 2.09
CA LEU A 241 14.34 14.88 2.30
C LEU A 241 14.21 13.57 1.53
N THR A 242 14.75 13.49 0.32
CA THR A 242 14.79 12.26 -0.45
C THR A 242 15.67 11.21 0.23
N ALA A 243 16.86 11.59 0.70
CA ALA A 243 17.74 10.69 1.44
C ALA A 243 17.08 10.14 2.71
N LEU A 244 16.27 10.96 3.41
CA LEU A 244 15.47 10.51 4.56
C LEU A 244 14.51 9.38 4.20
N ILE A 245 13.89 9.41 3.01
CA ILE A 245 12.96 8.37 2.55
C ILE A 245 13.69 7.05 2.23
N PHE A 246 14.93 7.13 1.76
CA PHE A 246 15.76 5.95 1.48
C PHE A 246 16.35 5.32 2.75
N LEU A 247 16.46 6.10 3.83
CA LEU A 247 17.14 5.69 5.07
C LEU A 247 16.67 4.34 5.65
N PRO A 248 15.36 4.02 5.78
CA PRO A 248 14.92 2.73 6.31
C PRO A 248 15.34 1.53 5.45
N PHE A 249 15.30 1.68 4.12
CA PHE A 249 15.71 0.60 3.22
C PHE A 249 17.23 0.40 3.30
N VAL A 250 18.00 1.49 3.21
CA VAL A 250 19.47 1.44 3.28
C VAL A 250 19.96 0.91 4.63
N SER A 251 19.33 1.32 5.74
CA SER A 251 19.69 0.83 7.07
C SER A 251 19.41 -0.66 7.21
N HIS A 252 18.29 -1.15 6.67
CA HIS A 252 17.95 -2.57 6.65
C HIS A 252 18.95 -3.39 5.82
N GLN A 253 19.31 -2.92 4.62
CA GLN A 253 20.34 -3.57 3.79
C GLN A 253 21.71 -3.58 4.47
N TYR A 254 22.09 -2.47 5.13
CA TYR A 254 23.36 -2.39 5.84
C TYR A 254 23.41 -3.31 7.06
N ALA A 255 22.31 -3.42 7.81
CA ALA A 255 22.21 -4.36 8.92
C ALA A 255 22.40 -5.82 8.44
N ALA A 256 21.82 -6.17 7.29
CA ALA A 256 22.02 -7.48 6.67
C ALA A 256 23.48 -7.71 6.26
N TYR A 257 24.09 -6.73 5.60
CA TYR A 257 25.50 -6.79 5.20
C TYR A 257 26.41 -7.03 6.42
N ARG A 258 26.13 -6.35 7.53
CA ARG A 258 26.85 -6.54 8.80
C ARG A 258 26.61 -7.91 9.42
N ALA A 259 25.48 -8.56 9.16
CA ALA A 259 25.17 -9.90 9.65
C ALA A 259 25.87 -11.00 8.83
N PHE A 260 25.87 -10.90 7.50
CA PHE A 260 26.30 -11.99 6.60
C PHE A 260 27.68 -11.80 5.96
N CYS A 261 28.18 -10.57 5.80
CA CYS A 261 29.41 -10.28 5.03
C CYS A 261 30.64 -10.04 5.92
N LYS A 262 30.73 -10.73 7.07
CA LYS A 262 31.90 -10.68 7.96
C LYS A 262 32.97 -11.68 7.49
N ARG A 263 34.25 -11.29 7.64
CA ARG A 263 35.41 -12.07 7.18
C ARG A 263 35.66 -13.36 7.97
N ASP A 264 35.15 -13.45 9.20
CA ASP A 264 35.45 -14.57 10.10
C ASP A 264 34.53 -15.79 9.90
N THR A 265 33.55 -15.69 8.98
CA THR A 265 32.61 -16.76 8.61
C THR A 265 32.54 -16.87 7.09
N VAL A 266 32.05 -18.01 6.57
CA VAL A 266 31.71 -18.15 5.14
C VAL A 266 30.70 -17.06 4.79
N SER A 267 31.11 -16.09 3.99
CA SER A 267 30.26 -14.98 3.56
C SER A 267 29.24 -15.46 2.53
N ALA A 268 28.03 -14.92 2.60
CA ALA A 268 26.99 -15.22 1.61
C ALA A 268 27.40 -14.75 0.20
N GLU A 269 26.93 -15.44 -0.84
CA GLU A 269 27.35 -15.18 -2.23
C GLU A 269 27.07 -13.75 -2.69
N TRP A 270 25.95 -13.17 -2.24
CA TRP A 270 25.56 -11.81 -2.61
C TRP A 270 26.46 -10.72 -2.01
N CYS A 271 27.30 -11.05 -1.02
CA CYS A 271 28.32 -10.13 -0.50
C CYS A 271 29.35 -9.73 -1.56
N PHE A 272 29.52 -10.54 -2.61
CA PHE A 272 30.46 -10.28 -3.71
C PHE A 272 29.81 -9.61 -4.94
N ARG A 273 28.47 -9.41 -4.94
CA ARG A 273 27.76 -8.71 -6.01
C ARG A 273 27.92 -7.19 -5.86
N VAL A 274 27.79 -6.45 -6.96
CA VAL A 274 27.85 -4.99 -6.96
C VAL A 274 26.49 -4.42 -7.42
N PRO A 275 25.75 -3.72 -6.54
CA PRO A 275 25.96 -3.58 -5.10
C PRO A 275 25.64 -4.86 -4.29
N PRO A 276 26.23 -5.06 -3.10
CA PRO A 276 25.99 -6.25 -2.26
C PRO A 276 24.65 -6.15 -1.53
N LEU A 277 23.56 -6.39 -2.25
CA LEU A 277 22.19 -6.23 -1.77
C LEU A 277 21.50 -7.57 -1.54
N ILE A 278 21.27 -7.89 -0.26
CA ILE A 278 20.48 -9.06 0.14
C ILE A 278 19.08 -9.03 -0.47
N TYR A 279 18.44 -7.85 -0.55
CA TYR A 279 17.06 -7.76 -1.05
C TYR A 279 16.93 -8.27 -2.48
N SER A 280 17.83 -7.84 -3.37
CA SER A 280 17.81 -8.27 -4.78
C SER A 280 18.19 -9.75 -4.92
N TYR A 281 19.15 -10.21 -4.12
CA TYR A 281 19.51 -11.63 -4.08
C TYR A 281 18.33 -12.49 -3.66
N VAL A 282 17.72 -12.17 -2.53
CA VAL A 282 16.63 -12.94 -1.96
C VAL A 282 15.40 -12.96 -2.88
N GLN A 283 15.04 -11.81 -3.48
CA GLN A 283 13.97 -11.73 -4.48
C GLN A 283 14.24 -12.65 -5.68
N ALA A 284 15.47 -12.70 -6.17
CA ALA A 284 15.83 -13.52 -7.32
C ALA A 284 15.98 -15.01 -6.98
N GLU A 285 16.57 -15.34 -5.84
CA GLU A 285 16.94 -16.71 -5.43
C GLU A 285 15.76 -17.46 -4.84
N TYR A 286 15.12 -16.90 -3.80
CA TYR A 286 14.04 -17.58 -3.08
C TYR A 286 12.67 -17.38 -3.72
N TRP A 287 12.48 -16.26 -4.42
CA TRP A 287 11.20 -15.89 -5.02
C TRP A 287 11.22 -15.83 -6.55
N ASN A 288 12.32 -16.15 -7.24
CA ASN A 288 12.37 -16.13 -8.71
C ASN A 288 11.87 -14.82 -9.36
N VAL A 289 12.03 -13.68 -8.67
CA VAL A 289 11.65 -12.36 -9.18
C VAL A 289 12.70 -11.88 -10.19
N GLY A 290 12.25 -11.32 -11.30
CA GLY A 290 13.13 -10.79 -12.34
C GLY A 290 12.36 -10.45 -13.62
N PHE A 291 13.02 -9.72 -14.52
CA PHE A 291 12.41 -9.28 -15.77
C PHE A 291 11.93 -10.48 -16.61
N LEU A 292 10.64 -10.50 -16.91
CA LEU A 292 9.90 -11.51 -17.67
C LEU A 292 10.01 -12.95 -17.15
N ARG A 293 10.61 -13.20 -15.97
CA ARG A 293 10.71 -14.55 -15.40
C ARG A 293 9.34 -15.18 -15.11
N TYR A 294 8.35 -14.34 -14.82
CA TYR A 294 6.99 -14.77 -14.50
C TYR A 294 6.12 -15.05 -15.74
N TRP A 295 6.57 -14.63 -16.94
CA TRP A 295 5.81 -14.75 -18.18
C TRP A 295 5.88 -16.18 -18.75
N THR A 296 5.16 -17.09 -18.10
CA THR A 296 5.04 -18.49 -18.51
C THR A 296 3.56 -18.86 -18.65
N PHE A 297 3.23 -19.82 -19.51
CA PHE A 297 1.84 -20.23 -19.74
C PHE A 297 1.15 -20.75 -18.47
N GLN A 298 1.91 -21.36 -17.55
CA GLN A 298 1.38 -21.84 -16.27
C GLN A 298 0.85 -20.72 -15.39
N GLN A 299 1.38 -19.50 -15.54
CA GLN A 299 0.98 -18.34 -14.74
C GLN A 299 -0.20 -17.57 -15.34
N LEU A 300 -0.73 -17.99 -16.50
CA LEU A 300 -1.87 -17.33 -17.16
C LEU A 300 -3.06 -17.08 -16.20
N PRO A 301 -3.46 -18.01 -15.31
CA PRO A 301 -4.53 -17.73 -14.34
C PRO A 301 -4.23 -16.51 -13.43
N ASN A 302 -2.97 -16.33 -13.02
CA ASN A 302 -2.54 -15.20 -12.18
C ASN A 302 -2.59 -13.87 -12.94
N PHE A 303 -2.32 -13.87 -14.24
CA PHE A 303 -2.56 -12.69 -15.09
C PHE A 303 -4.05 -12.38 -15.24
N LEU A 304 -4.91 -13.39 -15.38
CA LEU A 304 -6.35 -13.21 -15.55
C LEU A 304 -7.02 -12.63 -14.30
N ILE A 305 -6.68 -13.12 -13.10
CA ILE A 305 -7.23 -12.55 -11.85
C ILE A 305 -6.76 -11.11 -11.62
N SER A 306 -5.57 -10.77 -12.13
CA SER A 306 -4.97 -9.43 -12.02
C SER A 306 -5.52 -8.43 -13.05
N ALA A 307 -6.04 -8.94 -14.18
CA ALA A 307 -6.40 -8.13 -15.33
C ALA A 307 -7.35 -6.96 -15.02
N PRO A 308 -8.40 -7.10 -14.19
CA PRO A 308 -9.28 -5.97 -13.88
C PRO A 308 -8.54 -4.78 -13.27
N VAL A 309 -7.63 -5.03 -12.33
CA VAL A 309 -6.84 -3.97 -11.67
C VAL A 309 -5.81 -3.39 -12.63
N LEU A 310 -5.12 -4.24 -13.39
CA LEU A 310 -4.13 -3.81 -14.40
C LEU A 310 -4.79 -2.92 -15.45
N LEU A 311 -5.92 -3.33 -16.01
CA LEU A 311 -6.65 -2.57 -17.01
C LEU A 311 -7.18 -1.25 -16.44
N LEU A 312 -7.69 -1.24 -15.21
CA LEU A 312 -8.13 -0.01 -14.55
C LEU A 312 -6.98 1.00 -14.43
N LEU A 313 -5.83 0.58 -13.89
CA LEU A 313 -4.70 1.47 -13.68
C LEU A 313 -4.07 1.93 -14.99
N LEU A 314 -3.86 1.01 -15.95
CA LEU A 314 -3.30 1.36 -17.25
C LEU A 314 -4.21 2.31 -18.04
N SER A 315 -5.52 2.06 -18.03
CA SER A 315 -6.48 2.93 -18.74
C SER A 315 -6.55 4.32 -18.13
N PHE A 316 -6.66 4.43 -16.80
CA PHE A 316 -6.75 5.72 -16.14
C PHE A 316 -5.42 6.49 -16.18
N SER A 317 -4.29 5.81 -16.03
CA SER A 317 -2.97 6.41 -16.25
C SER A 317 -2.84 6.91 -17.70
N ALA A 318 -3.21 6.12 -18.70
CA ALA A 318 -3.15 6.54 -20.10
C ALA A 318 -4.06 7.74 -20.40
N TYR A 319 -5.28 7.74 -19.85
CA TYR A 319 -6.22 8.86 -19.92
C TYR A 319 -5.60 10.14 -19.32
N TYR A 320 -5.10 10.06 -18.09
CA TYR A 320 -4.48 11.20 -17.42
C TYR A 320 -3.25 11.72 -18.17
N MET A 321 -2.37 10.81 -18.61
CA MET A 321 -1.15 11.17 -19.35
C MET A 321 -1.50 11.91 -20.65
N ARG A 322 -2.48 11.41 -21.41
CA ARG A 322 -2.90 11.99 -22.69
C ARG A 322 -3.58 13.34 -22.54
N HIS A 323 -4.45 13.50 -21.54
CA HIS A 323 -5.33 14.66 -21.42
C HIS A 323 -4.83 15.75 -20.47
N ALA A 324 -3.98 15.42 -19.49
CA ALA A 324 -3.45 16.39 -18.53
C ALA A 324 -1.93 16.58 -18.64
N LEU A 325 -1.14 15.49 -18.59
CA LEU A 325 0.31 15.63 -18.45
C LEU A 325 1.03 15.99 -19.76
N ILE A 326 0.78 15.26 -20.86
CA ILE A 326 1.44 15.50 -22.15
C ILE A 326 1.17 16.93 -22.67
N PRO A 327 -0.07 17.46 -22.67
CA PRO A 327 -0.32 18.83 -23.10
C PRO A 327 0.47 19.87 -22.30
N ARG A 328 0.60 19.65 -20.98
CA ARG A 328 1.37 20.53 -20.10
C ARG A 328 2.86 20.50 -20.41
N LEU A 329 3.43 19.32 -20.71
CA LEU A 329 4.82 19.17 -21.13
C LEU A 329 5.08 19.78 -22.52
N LEU A 330 4.15 19.61 -23.46
CA LEU A 330 4.27 20.21 -24.80
C LEU A 330 4.23 21.73 -24.75
N ASN A 331 3.37 22.31 -23.90
CA ASN A 331 3.32 23.77 -23.69
C ASN A 331 4.62 24.34 -23.09
N LEU A 332 5.42 23.51 -22.40
CA LEU A 332 6.74 23.88 -21.91
C LEU A 332 7.79 23.91 -23.03
N LEU A 333 7.70 22.96 -23.96
CA LEU A 333 8.64 22.84 -25.09
C LEU A 333 8.34 23.85 -26.20
N HIS A 334 7.05 24.04 -26.51
CA HIS A 334 6.56 24.98 -27.51
C HIS A 334 5.61 25.98 -26.84
N PRO A 335 6.14 27.02 -26.17
CA PRO A 335 5.30 28.08 -25.65
C PRO A 335 4.55 28.72 -26.81
N LYS A 336 3.21 28.58 -26.83
CA LYS A 336 2.38 29.29 -27.81
C LYS A 336 2.57 30.79 -27.61
N ASN A 337 3.13 31.48 -28.61
CA ASN A 337 3.04 32.93 -28.74
C ASN A 337 1.61 33.30 -29.13
N SER A 338 0.65 33.20 -28.21
CA SER A 338 -0.72 33.64 -28.47
C SER A 338 -0.84 35.15 -28.21
N HIS A 339 -0.26 35.94 -29.11
CA HIS A 339 -0.85 37.23 -29.51
C HIS A 339 -1.77 36.94 -30.69
N THR A 340 -2.94 36.38 -30.40
CA THR A 340 -4.09 36.46 -31.30
C THR A 340 -5.31 36.56 -30.42
N GLU A 341 -5.85 37.78 -30.41
CA GLU A 341 -7.22 38.08 -30.06
C GLU A 341 -8.14 37.09 -30.79
N ASP A 342 -8.84 36.27 -30.03
CA ASP A 342 -10.15 35.81 -30.45
C ASP A 342 -11.04 35.75 -29.22
N GLY A 343 -11.89 36.77 -29.13
CA GLY A 343 -12.88 37.00 -28.09
C GLY A 343 -14.07 36.05 -28.15
N SER A 344 -13.84 34.75 -28.34
CA SER A 344 -14.86 33.77 -27.99
C SER A 344 -14.79 33.54 -26.49
N ILE A 345 -15.78 34.04 -25.76
CA ILE A 345 -16.06 33.63 -24.38
C ILE A 345 -16.41 32.14 -24.44
N ALA A 346 -15.38 31.28 -24.46
CA ALA A 346 -15.54 29.88 -24.17
C ALA A 346 -16.01 29.83 -22.72
N HIS A 347 -17.28 29.47 -22.51
CA HIS A 347 -17.71 29.02 -21.18
C HIS A 347 -16.65 28.03 -20.69
N PRO A 348 -16.03 28.24 -19.52
CA PRO A 348 -15.08 27.28 -19.00
C PRO A 348 -15.84 25.97 -18.82
N GLN A 349 -15.68 25.03 -19.76
CA GLN A 349 -16.10 23.66 -19.54
C GLN A 349 -15.39 23.26 -18.25
N ALA A 350 -16.18 22.97 -17.21
CA ALA A 350 -15.63 22.62 -15.91
C ALA A 350 -14.65 21.47 -16.13
N GLU A 351 -13.35 21.74 -16.01
CA GLU A 351 -12.32 20.73 -16.20
C GLU A 351 -12.63 19.54 -15.30
N SER A 352 -12.59 18.32 -15.85
CA SER A 352 -12.87 17.12 -15.08
C SER A 352 -11.99 17.09 -13.83
N PRO A 353 -12.56 16.86 -12.63
CA PRO A 353 -11.78 16.80 -11.39
C PRO A 353 -10.71 15.70 -11.41
N PHE A 354 -10.84 14.73 -12.31
CA PHE A 354 -9.87 13.66 -12.55
C PHE A 354 -8.64 14.08 -13.37
N LEU A 355 -8.65 15.29 -13.95
CA LEU A 355 -7.55 15.85 -14.74
C LEU A 355 -6.77 16.95 -13.99
N SER A 356 -7.04 17.14 -12.69
CA SER A 356 -6.33 18.10 -11.84
C SER A 356 -4.81 17.83 -11.88
N PRO A 357 -3.96 18.85 -12.16
CA PRO A 357 -2.50 18.67 -12.26
C PRO A 357 -1.85 18.05 -11.02
N SER A 358 -2.49 18.19 -9.87
CA SER A 358 -2.02 17.63 -8.60
C SER A 358 -2.04 16.09 -8.55
N LEU A 359 -2.75 15.42 -9.46
CA LEU A 359 -2.78 13.95 -9.58
C LEU A 359 -1.58 13.39 -10.37
N ALA A 360 -0.77 14.25 -11.00
CA ALA A 360 0.35 13.80 -11.84
C ALA A 360 1.34 12.86 -11.14
N PRO A 361 1.85 13.15 -9.93
CA PRO A 361 2.77 12.23 -9.27
C PRO A 361 2.12 10.88 -8.94
N HIS A 362 0.81 10.86 -8.61
CA HIS A 362 0.07 9.63 -8.37
C HIS A 362 -0.11 8.79 -9.64
N ALA A 363 -0.40 9.44 -10.77
CA ALA A 363 -0.54 8.76 -12.07
C ALA A 363 0.78 8.13 -12.52
N ILE A 364 1.89 8.85 -12.35
CA ILE A 364 3.24 8.37 -12.67
C ILE A 364 3.63 7.22 -11.74
N HIS A 365 3.42 7.38 -10.42
CA HIS A 365 3.71 6.34 -9.44
C HIS A 365 2.93 5.06 -9.74
N ALA A 366 1.62 5.17 -9.98
CA ALA A 366 0.77 4.03 -10.31
C ALA A 366 1.19 3.35 -11.61
N LEU A 367 1.53 4.11 -12.65
CA LEU A 367 2.01 3.56 -13.92
C LEU A 367 3.33 2.81 -13.74
N LEU A 368 4.32 3.42 -13.08
CA LEU A 368 5.63 2.80 -12.84
C LEU A 368 5.49 1.51 -12.01
N LEU A 369 4.67 1.54 -10.94
CA LEU A 369 4.44 0.37 -10.11
C LEU A 369 3.71 -0.74 -10.89
N THR A 370 2.72 -0.37 -11.69
CA THR A 370 1.98 -1.33 -12.53
C THR A 370 2.88 -2.01 -13.54
N LEU A 371 3.74 -1.24 -14.24
CA LEU A 371 4.71 -1.79 -15.19
C LEU A 371 5.76 -2.67 -14.50
N LEU A 372 6.25 -2.26 -13.33
CA LEU A 372 7.18 -3.07 -12.53
C LEU A 372 6.56 -4.42 -12.17
N LEU A 373 5.32 -4.44 -11.69
CA LEU A 373 4.64 -5.67 -11.30
C LEU A 373 4.25 -6.54 -12.49
N LEU A 374 3.94 -5.93 -13.63
CA LEU A 374 3.62 -6.65 -14.86
C LEU A 374 4.85 -7.33 -15.46
N PHE A 375 6.01 -6.67 -15.44
CA PHE A 375 7.19 -7.14 -16.18
C PHE A 375 8.30 -7.73 -15.31
N ALA A 376 8.38 -7.40 -14.03
CA ALA A 376 9.54 -7.76 -13.21
C ALA A 376 9.19 -8.45 -11.88
N ALA A 377 7.92 -8.67 -11.57
CA ALA A 377 7.47 -9.37 -10.37
C ALA A 377 6.36 -10.38 -10.68
N HIS A 378 5.90 -11.09 -9.65
CA HIS A 378 4.67 -11.87 -9.72
C HIS A 378 3.47 -10.92 -9.91
N THR A 379 2.78 -11.05 -11.03
CA THR A 379 1.78 -10.05 -11.47
C THR A 379 0.60 -9.91 -10.51
N GLN A 380 0.17 -11.00 -9.87
CA GLN A 380 -0.93 -11.05 -8.90
C GLN A 380 -0.72 -10.16 -7.67
N ILE A 381 0.52 -9.83 -7.34
CA ILE A 381 0.87 -8.89 -6.27
C ILE A 381 0.16 -7.52 -6.48
N ILE A 382 -0.20 -7.15 -7.72
CA ILE A 382 -0.99 -5.94 -7.99
C ILE A 382 -2.31 -5.89 -7.20
N LEU A 383 -2.94 -7.04 -6.94
CA LEU A 383 -4.20 -7.13 -6.17
C LEU A 383 -4.01 -6.68 -4.71
N ARG A 384 -2.78 -6.71 -4.19
CA ARG A 384 -2.42 -6.18 -2.88
C ARG A 384 -1.92 -4.74 -2.95
N LEU A 385 -0.98 -4.46 -3.87
CA LEU A 385 -0.29 -3.16 -3.92
C LEU A 385 -1.19 -2.04 -4.44
N ALA A 386 -2.05 -2.33 -5.42
CA ALA A 386 -2.99 -1.33 -5.94
C ALA A 386 -4.00 -0.90 -4.88
N ALA A 387 -4.38 -1.80 -3.97
CA ALA A 387 -5.31 -1.47 -2.89
C ALA A 387 -4.73 -0.45 -1.89
N SER A 388 -3.41 -0.27 -1.87
CA SER A 388 -2.70 0.72 -1.06
C SER A 388 -2.47 2.06 -1.76
N MET A 389 -2.86 2.21 -3.03
CA MET A 389 -2.69 3.44 -3.79
C MET A 389 -4.00 4.23 -3.87
N PRO A 390 -3.99 5.56 -3.63
CA PRO A 390 -5.21 6.35 -3.74
C PRO A 390 -5.70 6.45 -5.20
N PHE A 391 -4.75 6.41 -6.14
CA PHE A 391 -4.99 6.46 -7.58
C PHE A 391 -5.93 5.35 -8.08
N THR A 392 -5.88 4.16 -7.47
CA THR A 392 -6.78 3.04 -7.79
C THR A 392 -8.24 3.40 -7.56
N TYR A 393 -8.54 4.06 -6.43
CA TYR A 393 -9.91 4.42 -6.10
C TYR A 393 -10.37 5.70 -6.80
N TRP A 394 -9.43 6.58 -7.18
CA TRP A 394 -9.73 7.68 -8.10
C TRP A 394 -10.07 7.16 -9.51
N ALA A 395 -9.36 6.14 -10.01
CA ALA A 395 -9.69 5.47 -11.26
C ALA A 395 -11.08 4.80 -11.19
N ALA A 396 -11.39 4.16 -10.07
CA ALA A 396 -12.71 3.57 -9.85
C ALA A 396 -13.82 4.63 -9.78
N ALA A 397 -13.58 5.76 -9.12
CA ALA A 397 -14.51 6.89 -9.09
C ALA A 397 -14.69 7.51 -10.48
N TRP A 398 -13.61 7.63 -11.26
CA TRP A 398 -13.65 8.06 -12.66
C TRP A 398 -14.53 7.14 -13.50
N LEU A 399 -14.40 5.82 -13.36
CA LEU A 399 -15.30 4.88 -14.03
C LEU A 399 -16.76 5.07 -13.62
N ILE A 400 -17.05 5.30 -12.35
CA ILE A 400 -18.44 5.49 -11.89
C ILE A 400 -19.06 6.77 -12.43
N VAL A 401 -18.29 7.85 -12.48
CA VAL A 401 -18.77 9.19 -12.85
C VAL A 401 -18.81 9.37 -14.37
N GLU A 402 -17.74 9.01 -15.09
CA GLU A 402 -17.60 9.25 -16.52
C GLU A 402 -17.98 8.02 -17.38
N HIS A 403 -17.89 6.80 -16.83
CA HIS A 403 -18.12 5.55 -17.57
C HIS A 403 -19.04 4.57 -16.82
N PRO A 404 -20.28 4.95 -16.46
CA PRO A 404 -21.07 4.30 -15.42
C PRO A 404 -21.34 2.79 -15.64
N LYS A 405 -21.36 2.31 -16.89
CA LYS A 405 -21.46 0.87 -17.18
C LYS A 405 -20.25 0.10 -16.65
N TRP A 406 -19.04 0.60 -16.92
CA TRP A 406 -17.79 0.04 -16.43
C TRP A 406 -17.62 0.27 -14.93
N GLY A 407 -18.08 1.42 -14.40
CA GLY A 407 -18.10 1.67 -12.96
C GLY A 407 -18.94 0.64 -12.19
N LYS A 408 -20.15 0.31 -12.68
CA LYS A 408 -20.98 -0.75 -12.10
C LYS A 408 -20.31 -2.12 -12.16
N ALA A 409 -19.70 -2.46 -13.31
CA ALA A 409 -18.97 -3.71 -13.48
C ALA A 409 -17.77 -3.82 -12.52
N TRP A 410 -17.03 -2.72 -12.34
CA TRP A 410 -15.92 -2.64 -11.38
C TRP A 410 -16.39 -2.88 -9.95
N VAL A 411 -17.45 -2.20 -9.50
CA VAL A 411 -17.99 -2.38 -8.14
C VAL A 411 -18.47 -3.82 -7.93
N ALA A 412 -19.19 -4.39 -8.91
CA ALA A 412 -19.63 -5.79 -8.84
C ALA A 412 -18.42 -6.74 -8.73
N TRP A 413 -17.40 -6.55 -9.55
CA TRP A 413 -16.16 -7.32 -9.49
C TRP A 413 -15.47 -7.16 -8.13
N SER A 414 -15.28 -5.95 -7.61
CA SER A 414 -14.64 -5.70 -6.31
C SER A 414 -15.36 -6.38 -5.16
N VAL A 415 -16.71 -6.39 -5.15
CA VAL A 415 -17.50 -7.08 -4.12
C VAL A 415 -17.36 -8.61 -4.22
N ILE A 416 -17.50 -9.15 -5.44
CA ILE A 416 -17.42 -10.60 -5.68
C ILE A 416 -16.00 -11.10 -5.38
N TRP A 417 -15.00 -10.49 -5.98
CA TRP A 417 -13.60 -10.85 -5.79
C TRP A 417 -13.15 -10.64 -4.35
N GLY A 418 -13.50 -9.51 -3.73
CA GLY A 418 -13.17 -9.26 -2.32
C GLY A 418 -13.70 -10.36 -1.41
N THR A 419 -14.92 -10.84 -1.64
CA THR A 419 -15.52 -11.95 -0.89
C THR A 419 -14.78 -13.27 -1.15
N ILE A 420 -14.55 -13.62 -2.42
CA ILE A 420 -13.83 -14.84 -2.82
C ILE A 420 -12.42 -14.84 -2.23
N SER A 421 -11.70 -13.72 -2.31
CA SER A 421 -10.32 -13.59 -1.82
C SER A 421 -10.22 -13.83 -0.30
N VAL A 422 -11.23 -13.47 0.49
CA VAL A 422 -11.26 -13.73 1.94
C VAL A 422 -11.48 -15.21 2.21
N VAL A 423 -12.30 -15.88 1.41
CA VAL A 423 -12.49 -17.35 1.52
C VAL A 423 -11.21 -18.09 1.11
N LEU A 424 -10.57 -17.69 0.00
CA LEU A 424 -9.28 -18.25 -0.42
C LEU A 424 -8.23 -18.06 0.67
N TRP A 425 -8.12 -16.85 1.22
CA TRP A 425 -7.24 -16.54 2.35
C TRP A 425 -7.49 -17.48 3.54
N ALA A 426 -8.72 -17.59 4.00
CA ALA A 426 -9.06 -18.40 5.17
C ALA A 426 -8.75 -19.88 4.98
N THR A 427 -8.88 -20.39 3.75
CA THR A 427 -8.62 -21.78 3.36
C THR A 427 -7.17 -22.06 2.94
N PHE A 428 -6.26 -21.08 3.08
CA PHE A 428 -4.84 -21.21 2.72
C PHE A 428 -4.62 -21.38 1.20
N LEU A 429 -5.51 -20.83 0.39
CA LEU A 429 -5.32 -20.66 -1.06
C LEU A 429 -4.83 -19.24 -1.37
N PRO A 430 -4.00 -19.06 -2.41
CA PRO A 430 -3.41 -17.77 -2.71
C PRO A 430 -4.51 -16.81 -3.19
N PRO A 431 -4.80 -15.73 -2.44
CA PRO A 431 -5.85 -14.80 -2.80
C PRO A 431 -5.34 -13.67 -3.70
N ALA A 432 -4.03 -13.57 -3.86
CA ALA A 432 -3.31 -12.53 -4.59
C ALA A 432 -1.83 -12.87 -4.68
#